data_AF-A0A1H8ED07-F1
#
_entry.id   AF-A0A1H8ED07-F1
#
_cell.length_a   1.000
_cell.length_b   1.000
_cell.length_c   1.000
_cell.angle_alpha   90.00
_cell.angle_beta   90.00
_cell.angle_gamma   90.00
#
_symmetry.space_group_name_H-M   'P 1'
#
loop_
_entity.id
_entity.type
_entity.pdbx_description
1 polymer ?
#
loop_
_entity_poly.entity_id
_entity_poly.type
_entity_poly.pdbx_seq_one_letter_code
_entity_poly.pdbx_strand_id
1 'polypeptide(L)'
;MAAYVAKYVTKGAAESGAGLDYSVKGPADIGAAVVSQHVRALMATCWRLGGLPELDSLRLRSWAHTLGYRGHILTKSRAYSTTYAALREERGAHERAEKDDLGAPDLDGSTESQWRYVGSGHTAGAALLAAGIAEDLAANREIAREARMAVGR
;
A
#
# COMPACT_ATOMS: atom_id res chain seq x y z
N MET A 1 -19.29 -6.14 -2.89
CA MET A 1 -18.02 -6.88 -3.10
C MET A 1 -16.84 -5.89 -3.22
N ALA A 2 -16.56 -5.11 -2.17
CA ALA A 2 -15.50 -4.08 -2.15
C ALA A 2 -14.58 -4.17 -0.91
N ALA A 3 -15.05 -4.79 0.18
CA ALA A 3 -14.30 -4.92 1.42
C ALA A 3 -13.07 -5.86 1.34
N TYR A 4 -13.10 -6.88 0.46
CA TYR A 4 -12.01 -7.84 0.35
C TYR A 4 -10.77 -7.26 -0.35
N VAL A 5 -10.96 -6.30 -1.26
CA VAL A 5 -9.84 -5.63 -1.96
C VAL A 5 -9.20 -4.58 -1.04
N ALA A 6 -9.98 -3.86 -0.24
CA ALA A 6 -9.46 -2.86 0.70
C ALA A 6 -8.46 -3.44 1.73
N LYS A 7 -8.61 -4.72 2.10
CA LYS A 7 -7.73 -5.40 3.07
C LYS A 7 -6.28 -5.58 2.58
N TYR A 8 -6.06 -5.61 1.26
CA TYR A 8 -4.74 -5.87 0.66
C TYR A 8 -4.11 -4.65 -0.01
N VAL A 9 -4.87 -3.57 -0.22
CA VAL A 9 -4.36 -2.31 -0.79
C VAL A 9 -3.43 -1.58 0.19
N THR A 10 -3.67 -1.67 1.48
CA THR A 10 -2.91 -0.95 2.52
C THR A 10 -1.51 -1.50 2.78
N LYS A 11 -1.18 -2.73 2.35
CA LYS A 11 0.20 -3.24 2.47
C LYS A 11 1.13 -2.74 1.36
N GLY A 12 0.63 -2.59 0.13
CA GLY A 12 1.44 -2.10 -1.00
C GLY A 12 1.51 -0.57 -1.09
N ALA A 13 0.49 0.14 -0.60
CA ALA A 13 0.45 1.61 -0.65
C ALA A 13 1.39 2.29 0.37
N ALA A 14 1.81 1.56 1.41
CA ALA A 14 2.81 2.07 2.36
C ALA A 14 4.25 1.95 1.84
N GLU A 15 4.54 0.92 1.02
CA GLU A 15 5.88 0.73 0.42
C GLU A 15 6.03 1.39 -0.95
N SER A 16 4.94 1.47 -1.73
CA SER A 16 4.88 2.35 -2.89
C SER A 16 4.54 3.73 -2.36
N GLY A 17 5.55 4.53 -1.96
CA GLY A 17 5.39 5.91 -1.47
C GLY A 17 4.39 6.69 -2.34
N ALA A 18 3.13 6.65 -1.94
CA ALA A 18 1.98 6.98 -2.76
C ALA A 18 1.80 8.49 -2.71
N GLY A 19 2.79 9.18 -3.26
CA GLY A 19 2.77 10.63 -3.28
C GLY A 19 3.01 11.29 -1.94
N LEU A 20 3.31 12.58 -2.00
CA LEU A 20 3.36 13.42 -0.81
C LEU A 20 1.94 13.65 -0.28
N ASP A 21 1.78 13.71 1.04
CA ASP A 21 0.51 14.06 1.71
C ASP A 21 0.09 15.52 1.47
N TYR A 22 0.92 16.31 0.78
CA TYR A 22 0.68 17.71 0.48
C TYR A 22 0.83 18.02 -1.01
N SER A 23 0.05 18.99 -1.48
CA SER A 23 0.11 19.45 -2.86
C SER A 23 1.44 20.13 -3.18
N VAL A 24 2.06 19.70 -4.28
CA VAL A 24 3.18 20.38 -4.92
C VAL A 24 2.69 21.73 -5.48
N LYS A 25 3.36 22.83 -5.15
CA LYS A 25 3.07 24.18 -5.65
C LYS A 25 4.10 24.65 -6.67
N GLY A 26 5.30 24.06 -6.66
CA GLY A 26 6.36 24.34 -7.64
C GLY A 26 7.33 23.19 -7.85
N PRO A 27 8.21 23.29 -8.88
CA PRO A 27 9.25 22.29 -9.15
C PRO A 27 10.22 22.09 -7.98
N ALA A 28 10.46 23.13 -7.19
CA ALA A 28 11.32 23.05 -6.00
C ALA A 28 10.77 22.08 -4.95
N ASP A 29 9.44 22.03 -4.78
CA ASP A 29 8.79 21.09 -3.86
C ASP A 29 9.00 19.64 -4.30
N ILE A 30 9.03 19.39 -5.62
CA ILE A 30 9.36 18.07 -6.19
C ILE A 30 10.81 17.70 -5.89
N GLY A 31 11.73 18.66 -5.95
CA GLY A 31 13.14 18.45 -5.58
C GLY A 31 13.35 18.16 -4.10
N ALA A 32 12.55 18.76 -3.22
CA ALA A 32 12.63 18.60 -1.78
C ALA A 32 11.91 17.34 -1.24
N ALA A 33 11.06 16.70 -2.05
CA ALA A 33 10.29 15.53 -1.67
C ALA A 33 11.18 14.38 -1.14
N VAL A 34 10.83 13.77 -0.01
CA VAL A 34 11.51 12.57 0.50
C VAL A 34 10.85 11.33 -0.11
N VAL A 35 11.21 11.01 -1.35
CA VAL A 35 10.67 9.91 -2.15
C VAL A 35 11.76 9.24 -2.97
N SER A 36 11.51 8.02 -3.46
CA SER A 36 12.43 7.33 -4.36
C SER A 36 12.68 8.13 -5.65
N GLN A 37 13.81 7.89 -6.30
CA GLN A 37 14.16 8.54 -7.57
C GLN A 37 13.07 8.34 -8.64
N HIS A 38 12.52 7.13 -8.71
CA HIS A 38 11.47 6.80 -9.66
C HIS A 38 10.20 7.62 -9.42
N VAL A 39 9.74 7.71 -8.16
CA VAL A 39 8.56 8.52 -7.79
C VAL A 39 8.80 9.99 -8.13
N ARG A 40 9.98 10.53 -7.81
CA ARG A 40 10.34 11.92 -8.16
C ARG A 40 10.29 12.17 -9.67
N ALA A 41 10.77 11.22 -10.48
CA ALA A 41 10.74 11.31 -11.94
C ALA A 41 9.29 11.32 -12.48
N LEU A 42 8.39 10.53 -11.89
CA LEU A 42 6.97 10.56 -12.24
C LEU A 42 6.33 11.90 -11.88
N MET A 43 6.58 12.43 -10.68
CA MET A 43 6.08 13.75 -10.25
C MET A 43 6.55 14.86 -11.20
N ALA A 44 7.84 14.88 -11.56
CA ALA A 44 8.40 15.84 -12.50
C ALA A 44 7.77 15.72 -13.91
N THR A 45 7.48 14.49 -14.34
CA THR A 45 6.81 14.23 -15.62
C THR A 45 5.38 14.77 -15.60
N CYS A 46 4.60 14.51 -14.54
CA CYS A 46 3.27 15.10 -14.37
C CYS A 46 3.32 16.63 -14.38
N TRP A 47 4.33 17.23 -13.73
CA TRP A 47 4.50 18.67 -13.69
C TRP A 47 4.76 19.30 -15.06
N ARG A 48 5.64 18.64 -15.84
CA ARG A 48 5.97 19.03 -17.22
C ARG A 48 4.75 18.89 -18.14
N LEU A 49 4.08 17.74 -18.11
CA LEU A 49 2.91 17.46 -18.94
C LEU A 49 1.71 18.35 -18.57
N GLY A 50 1.52 18.67 -17.29
CA GLY A 50 0.47 19.60 -16.87
C GLY A 50 0.74 21.07 -17.21
N GLY A 51 1.83 21.37 -17.93
CA GLY A 51 2.05 22.67 -18.58
C GLY A 51 1.61 22.70 -20.04
N LEU A 52 1.20 21.56 -20.60
CA LEU A 52 0.76 21.45 -21.98
C LEU A 52 -0.73 21.83 -22.08
N PRO A 53 -1.12 22.81 -22.91
CA PRO A 53 -2.52 23.23 -23.07
C PRO A 53 -3.46 22.08 -23.47
N GLU A 54 -2.95 21.12 -24.25
CA GLU A 54 -3.71 19.96 -24.72
C GLU A 54 -4.14 19.02 -23.58
N LEU A 55 -3.42 19.08 -22.44
CA LEU A 55 -3.63 18.20 -21.28
C LEU A 55 -4.21 18.95 -20.07
N ASP A 56 -4.61 20.21 -20.23
CA ASP A 56 -5.07 21.05 -19.12
C ASP A 56 -6.29 20.44 -18.39
N SER A 57 -7.17 19.77 -19.13
CA SER A 57 -8.34 19.04 -18.61
C SER A 57 -7.98 17.96 -17.58
N LEU A 58 -6.78 17.39 -17.66
CA LEU A 58 -6.30 16.35 -16.74
C LEU A 58 -5.78 16.93 -15.42
N ARG A 59 -5.51 18.25 -15.37
CA ARG A 59 -5.05 18.97 -14.17
C ARG A 59 -3.83 18.33 -13.49
N LEU A 60 -2.88 17.81 -14.27
CA LEU A 60 -1.78 16.97 -13.79
C LEU A 60 -0.91 17.64 -12.71
N ARG A 61 -0.72 18.98 -12.78
CA ARG A 61 0.02 19.73 -11.76
C ARG A 61 -0.67 19.71 -10.39
N SER A 62 -2.00 19.83 -10.37
CA SER A 62 -2.78 19.77 -9.12
C SER A 62 -2.67 18.40 -8.42
N TRP A 63 -2.40 17.35 -9.20
CA TRP A 63 -2.30 15.96 -8.72
C TRP A 63 -0.88 15.41 -8.80
N ALA A 64 0.14 16.25 -9.01
CA ALA A 64 1.52 15.76 -9.16
C ALA A 64 2.01 15.04 -7.91
N HIS A 65 1.53 15.47 -6.74
CA HIS A 65 1.78 14.78 -5.47
C HIS A 65 1.28 13.33 -5.51
N THR A 66 0.11 13.04 -6.07
CA THR A 66 -0.44 11.67 -6.24
C THR A 66 -0.09 11.03 -7.59
N LEU A 67 1.03 11.39 -8.20
CA LEU A 67 1.47 10.87 -9.51
C LEU A 67 0.49 11.12 -10.66
N GLY A 68 -0.29 12.20 -10.58
CA GLY A 68 -1.25 12.62 -11.61
C GLY A 68 -2.67 12.05 -11.44
N TYR A 69 -2.93 11.27 -10.38
CA TYR A 69 -4.24 10.65 -10.15
C TYR A 69 -5.11 11.45 -9.17
N ARG A 70 -6.36 11.72 -9.55
CA ARG A 70 -7.38 12.42 -8.72
C ARG A 70 -8.02 11.51 -7.63
N GLY A 71 -7.37 10.42 -7.25
CA GLY A 71 -7.93 9.37 -6.38
C GLY A 71 -6.93 8.24 -6.13
N HIS A 72 -7.42 7.02 -5.90
CA HIS A 72 -6.54 5.87 -5.73
C HIS A 72 -5.67 5.64 -6.97
N ILE A 73 -4.35 5.59 -6.77
CA ILE A 73 -3.33 5.26 -7.80
C ILE A 73 -3.63 3.90 -8.46
N LEU A 74 -4.36 3.04 -7.77
CA LEU A 74 -4.82 1.75 -8.28
C LEU A 74 -6.24 1.89 -8.85
N THR A 75 -6.34 1.96 -10.17
CA THR A 75 -7.60 1.69 -10.87
C THR A 75 -7.52 0.31 -11.51
N LYS A 76 -8.55 -0.53 -11.30
CA LYS A 76 -8.67 -1.80 -12.04
C LYS A 76 -9.14 -1.50 -13.47
N SER A 77 -8.23 -1.07 -14.34
CA SER A 77 -8.52 -0.96 -15.77
C SER A 77 -8.41 -2.35 -16.41
N ARG A 78 -9.45 -2.83 -17.10
CA ARG A 78 -9.34 -4.08 -17.87
C ARG A 78 -8.30 -4.00 -18.99
N ALA A 79 -8.05 -2.81 -19.53
CA ALA A 79 -7.10 -2.60 -20.62
C ALA A 79 -5.65 -2.45 -20.15
N TYR A 80 -5.44 -2.03 -18.89
CA TYR A 80 -4.11 -1.68 -18.38
C TYR A 80 -3.71 -2.44 -17.11
N SER A 81 -4.60 -3.25 -16.53
CA SER A 81 -4.29 -4.11 -15.39
C SER A 81 -4.11 -5.56 -15.86
N THR A 82 -3.00 -6.17 -15.48
CA THR A 82 -2.77 -7.60 -15.67
C THR A 82 -3.36 -8.40 -14.50
N THR A 83 -3.56 -9.70 -14.70
CA THR A 83 -4.06 -10.58 -13.64
C THR A 83 -2.89 -11.17 -12.84
N TYR A 84 -3.14 -11.48 -11.56
CA TYR A 84 -2.15 -12.22 -10.76
C TYR A 84 -1.78 -13.57 -11.36
N ALA A 85 -2.70 -14.19 -12.13
CA ALA A 85 -2.43 -15.42 -12.86
C ALA A 85 -1.38 -15.19 -13.96
N ALA A 86 -1.59 -14.19 -14.81
CA ALA A 86 -0.65 -13.83 -15.88
C ALA A 86 0.75 -13.46 -15.33
N LEU A 87 0.82 -12.71 -14.22
CA LEU A 87 2.09 -12.40 -13.56
C LEU A 87 2.79 -13.63 -12.96
N ARG A 88 2.03 -14.63 -12.49
CA ARG A 88 2.60 -15.87 -11.96
C ARG A 88 3.13 -16.74 -13.09
N GLU A 89 2.41 -16.82 -14.19
CA GLU A 89 2.81 -17.56 -15.38
C GLU A 89 4.09 -16.99 -16.00
N GLU A 90 4.16 -15.66 -16.14
CA GLU A 90 5.33 -14.96 -16.67
C GLU A 90 6.56 -15.19 -15.77
N ARG A 91 6.44 -15.04 -14.44
CA ARG A 91 7.54 -15.37 -13.52
C ARG A 91 7.97 -16.83 -13.62
N GLY A 92 7.03 -17.77 -13.72
CA GLY A 92 7.35 -19.18 -13.90
C GLY A 92 8.07 -19.45 -15.22
N ALA A 93 7.73 -18.72 -16.29
CA ALA A 93 8.43 -18.80 -17.56
C ALA A 93 9.85 -18.23 -17.48
N HIS A 94 10.03 -17.09 -16.80
CA HIS A 94 11.34 -16.51 -16.56
C HIS A 94 12.24 -17.42 -15.71
N GLU A 95 11.71 -18.00 -14.63
CA GLU A 95 12.45 -18.96 -13.79
C GLU A 95 12.84 -20.23 -14.55
N ARG A 96 11.98 -20.72 -15.46
CA ARG A 96 12.33 -21.86 -16.33
C ARG A 96 13.41 -21.49 -17.34
N ALA A 97 13.32 -20.32 -17.97
CA ALA A 97 14.33 -19.83 -18.90
C ALA A 97 15.70 -19.67 -18.22
N GLU A 98 15.75 -19.08 -17.01
CA GLU A 98 16.99 -18.96 -16.25
C GLU A 98 17.57 -20.34 -15.85
N LYS A 99 16.72 -21.31 -15.51
CA LYS A 99 17.18 -22.68 -15.21
C LYS A 99 17.73 -23.41 -16.43
N ASP A 100 17.12 -23.20 -17.60
CA ASP A 100 17.56 -23.77 -18.88
C ASP A 100 18.93 -23.18 -19.29
N ASP A 101 19.10 -21.85 -19.16
CA ASP A 101 20.37 -21.16 -19.41
C ASP A 101 21.50 -21.62 -18.46
N LEU A 102 21.17 -22.04 -17.24
CA LEU A 102 22.11 -22.56 -16.24
C LEU A 102 22.32 -24.08 -16.33
N GLY A 103 21.65 -24.78 -17.26
CA GLY A 103 21.71 -26.24 -17.41
C GLY A 103 21.22 -27.01 -16.18
N ALA A 104 20.36 -26.40 -15.37
CA ALA A 104 19.85 -27.03 -14.17
C ALA A 104 18.84 -28.13 -14.56
N PRO A 105 18.92 -29.35 -13.98
CA PRO A 105 17.98 -30.41 -14.29
C PRO A 105 16.55 -29.97 -13.98
N ASP A 106 15.63 -30.27 -14.90
CA ASP A 106 14.20 -29.98 -14.79
C ASP A 106 13.60 -30.84 -13.67
N LEU A 107 13.75 -30.37 -12.44
CA LEU A 107 13.05 -30.92 -11.30
C LEU A 107 11.63 -30.39 -11.39
N ASP A 108 10.73 -31.22 -11.92
CA ASP A 108 9.28 -31.02 -11.94
C ASP A 108 8.74 -31.08 -10.49
N GLY A 109 9.16 -30.08 -9.71
CA GLY A 109 8.92 -29.97 -8.29
C GLY A 109 7.60 -29.29 -8.07
N SER A 110 6.51 -30.07 -8.12
CA SER A 110 5.24 -29.64 -7.54
C SER A 110 5.49 -29.31 -6.06
N THR A 111 5.62 -28.02 -5.75
CA THR A 111 5.74 -27.56 -4.37
C THR A 111 4.37 -27.64 -3.71
N GLU A 112 4.02 -28.82 -3.19
CA GLU A 112 2.84 -28.97 -2.33
C GLU A 112 3.03 -28.19 -1.03
N SER A 113 2.44 -26.99 -0.98
CA SER A 113 2.38 -26.19 0.24
C SER A 113 1.19 -26.62 1.08
N GLN A 114 1.38 -27.59 1.98
CA GLN A 114 0.33 -28.00 2.90
C GLN A 114 0.19 -27.01 4.06
N TRP A 115 -0.95 -26.32 4.12
CA TRP A 115 -1.30 -25.48 5.25
C TRP A 115 -2.18 -26.26 6.23
N ARG A 116 -1.76 -26.34 7.49
CA ARG A 116 -2.57 -26.89 8.58
C ARG A 116 -3.01 -25.78 9.52
N TYR A 117 -4.27 -25.85 9.94
CA TYR A 117 -4.79 -24.98 10.99
C TYR A 117 -4.07 -25.24 12.32
N VAL A 118 -3.45 -24.19 12.88
CA VAL A 118 -2.67 -24.26 14.13
C VAL A 118 -3.50 -23.77 15.34
N GLY A 119 -4.64 -23.11 15.10
CA GLY A 119 -5.52 -22.59 16.14
C GLY A 119 -5.90 -21.13 15.94
N SER A 120 -6.79 -20.63 16.79
CA SER A 120 -7.22 -19.23 16.85
C SER A 120 -7.48 -18.85 18.30
N GLY A 121 -7.20 -17.60 18.67
CA GLY A 121 -7.38 -17.09 20.02
C GLY A 121 -6.05 -16.67 20.66
N HIS A 122 -6.14 -16.14 21.88
CA HIS A 122 -4.95 -15.77 22.64
C HIS A 122 -4.27 -17.03 23.19
N THR A 123 -2.95 -17.07 23.14
CA THR A 123 -2.18 -17.98 24.01
C THR A 123 -2.48 -17.63 25.47
N ALA A 124 -2.18 -18.55 26.40
CA ALA A 124 -2.37 -18.28 27.83
C ALA A 124 -1.70 -16.97 28.27
N GLY A 125 -0.49 -16.67 27.78
CA GLY A 125 0.19 -15.40 28.04
C GLY A 125 -0.47 -14.20 27.35
N ALA A 126 -0.92 -14.33 26.10
CA ALA A 126 -1.60 -13.25 25.40
C ALA A 126 -2.97 -12.92 26.01
N ALA A 127 -3.63 -13.89 26.67
CA ALA A 127 -4.90 -13.67 27.35
C ALA A 127 -4.70 -12.78 28.60
N LEU A 128 -3.61 -12.97 29.33
CA LEU A 128 -3.24 -12.13 30.48
C LEU A 128 -2.93 -10.69 30.04
N LEU A 129 -2.19 -10.53 28.93
CA LEU A 129 -1.92 -9.20 28.37
C LEU A 129 -3.21 -8.51 27.90
N ALA A 130 -4.12 -9.24 27.25
CA ALA A 130 -5.41 -8.70 26.82
C ALA A 130 -6.29 -8.27 28.01
N ALA A 131 -6.26 -9.03 29.11
CA ALA A 131 -6.97 -8.66 30.34
C ALA A 131 -6.42 -7.35 30.94
N GLY A 132 -5.10 -7.22 31.06
CA GLY A 132 -4.48 -5.99 31.56
C GLY A 132 -4.82 -4.76 30.71
N ILE A 133 -4.77 -4.88 29.38
CA ILE A 133 -5.16 -3.79 28.47
C ILE A 133 -6.65 -3.40 28.66
N ALA A 134 -7.52 -4.38 28.91
CA ALA A 134 -8.94 -4.11 29.14
C ALA A 134 -9.18 -3.38 30.47
N GLU A 135 -8.46 -3.76 31.52
CA GLU A 135 -8.48 -3.09 32.83
C GLU A 135 -7.97 -1.65 32.73
N ASP A 136 -6.83 -1.43 32.07
CA ASP A 136 -6.26 -0.10 31.83
C ASP A 136 -7.24 0.80 31.07
N LEU A 137 -7.91 0.25 30.05
CA LEU A 137 -8.90 1.00 29.27
C LEU A 137 -10.14 1.37 30.09
N ALA A 138 -10.58 0.48 30.99
CA ALA A 138 -11.68 0.77 31.90
C ALA A 138 -11.31 1.87 32.89
N ALA A 139 -10.14 1.80 33.50
CA ALA A 139 -9.63 2.81 34.42
C ALA A 139 -9.49 4.18 33.74
N ASN A 140 -8.88 4.21 32.55
CA ASN A 140 -8.72 5.44 31.77
C ASN A 140 -10.06 6.09 31.40
N ARG A 141 -11.09 5.29 31.11
CA ARG A 141 -12.44 5.79 30.83
C ARG A 141 -13.08 6.43 32.06
N GLU A 142 -12.86 5.87 33.25
CA GLU A 142 -13.40 6.44 34.48
C GLU A 142 -12.72 7.77 34.82
N ILE A 143 -11.38 7.80 34.78
CA ILE A 143 -10.61 9.03 34.97
C ILE A 143 -11.05 10.12 33.98
N ALA A 144 -11.27 9.77 32.71
CA ALA A 144 -11.75 10.70 31.70
C ALA A 144 -13.18 11.21 31.97
N ARG A 145 -14.06 10.41 32.58
CA ARG A 145 -15.40 10.85 33.00
C ARG A 145 -15.30 11.82 34.18
N GLU A 146 -14.54 11.47 35.20
CA GLU A 146 -14.33 12.31 36.38
C GLU A 146 -13.73 13.68 35.99
N ALA A 147 -12.70 13.68 35.14
CA ALA A 147 -12.10 14.90 34.62
C ALA A 147 -13.09 15.79 33.84
N ARG A 148 -13.98 15.18 33.03
CA ARG A 148 -15.05 15.92 32.32
C ARG A 148 -16.08 16.51 33.27
N MET A 149 -16.44 15.81 34.33
CA MET A 149 -17.39 16.28 35.34
C MET A 149 -16.80 17.40 36.23
N ALA A 150 -15.48 17.38 36.46
CA ALA A 150 -14.77 18.40 37.21
C ALA A 150 -14.57 19.72 36.42
N VAL A 151 -14.41 19.64 35.09
CA VAL A 151 -14.24 20.82 34.21
C VAL A 151 -15.57 21.54 33.91
N GLY A 152 -16.70 20.85 34.05
CA GLY A 152 -18.04 21.41 33.81
C GLY A 152 -18.69 22.11 35.01
N ARG A 153 -17.98 22.28 36.13
CA ARG A 153 -18.48 22.93 37.36
C ARG A 153 -17.78 24.26 37.61
#